data_AF-A0A9X2LWW4-F1
#
_entry.id   AF-A0A9X2LWW4-F1
#
_cell.length_a   1.000
_cell.length_b   1.000
_cell.length_c   1.000
_cell.angle_alpha   90.00
_cell.angle_beta   90.00
_cell.angle_gamma   90.00
#
_symmetry.space_group_name_H-M   'P 1'
#
loop_
_entity.id
_entity.type
_entity.pdbx_description
1 polymer ?
#
loop_
_entity_poly.entity_id
_entity_poly.type
_entity_poly.pdbx_seq_one_letter_code
_entity_poly.pdbx_strand_id
1 'polypeptide(L)'
;MSEPEKWAALRGARLYFQRPEDPGFLVSETAEDGPFVPVFTSLEGLARFAGACGWASTTAEDLVGLLPEGVRALVDPLGERPFLLDARTLRDAEGPGAEHPGTEDPGTEHRQARGQEAEDPEERADGGGS
;
A
#
# COMPACT_ATOMS: atom_id res chain seq x y z
N MET A 1 -11.65 14.83 -17.90
CA MET A 1 -11.65 14.19 -16.58
C MET A 1 -12.23 15.16 -15.57
N SER A 2 -13.29 14.73 -14.91
CA SER A 2 -13.83 15.31 -13.69
C SER A 2 -12.79 15.28 -12.58
N GLU A 3 -13.04 16.03 -11.50
CA GLU A 3 -12.15 16.09 -10.35
C GLU A 3 -11.99 14.72 -9.64
N PRO A 4 -13.06 13.94 -9.38
CA PRO A 4 -12.94 12.59 -8.83
C PRO A 4 -12.08 11.66 -9.71
N GLU A 5 -12.22 11.71 -11.03
CA GLU A 5 -11.40 10.89 -11.95
C GLU A 5 -9.92 11.25 -11.88
N LYS A 6 -9.60 12.55 -11.72
CA LYS A 6 -8.20 13.00 -11.55
C LYS A 6 -7.61 12.46 -10.25
N TRP A 7 -8.37 12.49 -9.16
CA TRP A 7 -7.92 11.99 -7.87
C TRP A 7 -7.75 10.47 -7.84
N ALA A 8 -8.68 9.74 -8.47
CA ALA A 8 -8.55 8.28 -8.65
C ALA A 8 -7.29 7.93 -9.46
N ALA A 9 -7.00 8.69 -10.53
CA ALA A 9 -5.76 8.53 -11.29
C ALA A 9 -4.52 8.88 -10.46
N LEU A 10 -4.59 9.90 -9.60
CA LEU A 10 -3.49 10.30 -8.71
C LEU A 10 -3.18 9.20 -7.68
N ARG A 11 -4.19 8.52 -7.13
CA ARG A 11 -4.02 7.48 -6.11
C ARG A 11 -3.02 6.39 -6.51
N GLY A 12 -3.17 5.89 -7.74
CA GLY A 12 -2.25 4.91 -8.33
C GLY A 12 -0.99 5.52 -8.97
N ALA A 13 -0.84 6.84 -8.99
CA ALA A 13 0.30 7.49 -9.63
C ALA A 13 1.59 7.19 -8.85
N ARG A 14 2.65 6.90 -9.60
CA ARG A 14 3.99 6.72 -9.05
C ARG A 14 4.56 8.08 -8.66
N LEU A 15 4.92 8.22 -7.40
CA LEU A 15 5.65 9.38 -6.89
C LEU A 15 7.07 8.99 -6.53
N TYR A 16 8.00 9.88 -6.85
CA TYR A 16 9.43 9.75 -6.58
C TYR A 16 9.82 10.72 -5.46
N PHE A 17 10.76 10.31 -4.62
CA PHE A 17 11.28 11.16 -3.55
C PHE A 17 12.74 10.80 -3.25
N GLN A 18 13.43 11.73 -2.61
CA GLN A 18 14.81 11.50 -2.18
C GLN A 18 14.82 10.42 -1.10
N ARG A 19 15.69 9.41 -1.27
CA ARG A 19 15.86 8.33 -0.30
C ARG A 19 16.98 8.73 0.68
N PRO A 20 16.66 8.97 1.96
CA PRO A 20 17.68 9.16 3.00
C PRO A 20 18.53 7.89 3.22
N GLU A 21 19.66 8.03 3.92
CA GLU A 21 20.51 6.89 4.29
C GLU A 21 19.78 5.94 5.25
N ASP A 22 19.12 6.50 6.27
CA ASP A 22 18.25 5.77 7.18
C ASP A 22 16.82 5.71 6.61
N PRO A 23 16.08 4.58 6.78
CA PRO A 23 14.72 4.46 6.29
C PRO A 23 13.79 5.56 6.83
N GLY A 24 13.13 6.29 5.92
CA GLY A 24 12.18 7.34 6.27
C GLY A 24 11.98 8.36 5.15
N PHE A 25 11.40 9.51 5.53
CA PHE A 25 11.18 10.64 4.64
C PHE A 25 11.95 11.87 5.12
N LEU A 26 12.47 12.64 4.16
CA LEU A 26 13.03 13.95 4.44
C LEU A 26 11.89 14.96 4.52
N VAL A 27 11.62 15.44 5.73
CA VAL A 27 10.60 16.46 6.01
C VAL A 27 11.25 17.83 5.91
N SER A 28 10.59 18.72 5.17
CA SER A 28 10.87 20.15 5.10
C SER A 28 9.75 20.92 5.77
N GLU A 29 10.04 22.12 6.26
CA GLU A 29 9.05 22.99 6.90
C GLU A 29 9.14 24.39 6.31
N THR A 30 7.98 25.00 6.05
CA THR A 30 7.86 26.45 5.89
C THR A 30 7.01 27.00 7.03
N ALA A 31 7.24 28.25 7.41
CA ALA A 31 6.51 28.88 8.52
C ALA A 31 4.99 28.97 8.26
N GLU A 32 4.55 28.89 7.00
CA GLU A 32 3.16 29.08 6.58
C GLU A 32 2.42 27.75 6.33
N ASP A 33 3.12 26.71 5.85
CA ASP A 33 2.49 25.45 5.40
C ASP A 33 2.84 24.23 6.26
N GLY A 34 3.55 24.41 7.37
CA GLY A 34 3.90 23.29 8.26
C GLY A 34 4.79 22.23 7.60
N PRO A 35 4.88 21.02 8.18
CA PRO A 35 5.79 19.98 7.69
C PRO A 35 5.28 19.29 6.43
N PHE A 36 6.17 19.14 5.44
CA PHE A 36 5.88 18.41 4.21
C PHE A 36 7.07 17.61 3.68
N VAL A 37 6.76 16.59 2.88
CA VAL A 37 7.74 15.80 2.13
C VAL A 37 7.67 16.19 0.65
N PRO A 38 8.76 16.68 0.03
CA PRO A 38 8.81 16.93 -1.41
C PRO A 38 8.73 15.61 -2.18
N VAL A 39 7.75 15.50 -3.07
CA VAL A 39 7.57 14.34 -3.94
C VAL A 39 7.33 14.78 -5.38
N PHE A 40 7.64 13.91 -6.32
CA PHE A 40 7.70 14.27 -7.74
C PHE A 40 6.96 13.24 -8.58
N THR A 41 6.26 13.70 -9.61
CA THR A 41 5.66 12.81 -10.61
C THR A 41 6.68 12.32 -11.64
N SER A 42 7.89 12.89 -11.63
CA SER A 42 8.99 12.53 -12.53
C SER A 42 10.36 12.54 -11.84
N LEU A 43 11.26 11.67 -12.28
CA LEU A 43 12.67 11.68 -11.84
C LEU A 43 13.39 12.97 -12.26
N GLU A 44 12.99 13.57 -13.37
CA GLU A 44 13.56 14.84 -13.83
C GLU A 44 13.22 15.98 -12.86
N GLY A 45 11.98 16.02 -12.35
CA GLY A 45 11.58 16.95 -11.29
C GLY A 45 12.40 16.77 -10.02
N LEU A 46 12.59 15.51 -9.59
CA LEU A 46 13.44 15.19 -8.43
C LEU A 46 14.88 15.67 -8.64
N ALA A 47 15.47 15.38 -9.81
CA ALA A 47 16.84 15.79 -10.12
C ALA A 47 17.01 17.31 -10.17
N ARG A 48 15.99 18.05 -10.62
CA ARG A 48 15.99 19.53 -10.57
C ARG A 48 15.95 20.07 -9.15
N PHE A 49 15.23 19.40 -8.26
CA PHE A 49 15.06 19.84 -6.88
C PHE A 49 16.24 19.47 -5.98
N ALA A 50 16.69 18.22 -6.02
CA ALA A 50 17.69 17.66 -5.10
C ALA A 50 19.06 17.41 -5.75
N GLY A 51 19.19 17.61 -7.06
CA GLY A 51 20.39 17.19 -7.80
C GLY A 51 20.51 15.67 -7.91
N ALA A 52 21.73 15.19 -8.15
CA ALA A 52 22.02 13.76 -8.15
C ALA A 52 21.89 13.19 -6.72
N CYS A 53 20.93 12.30 -6.51
CA CYS A 53 20.64 11.72 -5.20
C CYS A 53 20.21 10.25 -5.31
N GLY A 54 20.25 9.53 -4.19
CA GLY A 54 19.51 8.28 -4.04
C GLY A 54 18.01 8.57 -4.03
N TRP A 55 17.21 7.72 -4.68
CA TRP A 55 15.77 7.91 -4.80
C TRP A 55 15.01 6.62 -4.48
N ALA A 56 13.76 6.79 -4.09
CA ALA A 56 12.77 5.74 -3.93
C ALA A 56 11.45 6.18 -4.58
N SER A 57 10.53 5.24 -4.75
CA SER A 57 9.22 5.54 -5.29
C SER A 57 8.15 4.64 -4.70
N THR A 58 6.94 5.18 -4.61
CA THR A 58 5.75 4.47 -4.14
C THR A 58 4.50 5.06 -4.81
N THR A 59 3.32 4.50 -4.56
CA THR A 59 2.06 5.09 -5.04
C THR A 59 1.66 6.28 -4.17
N ALA A 60 0.81 7.17 -4.68
CA ALA A 60 0.30 8.28 -3.87
C ALA A 60 -0.51 7.77 -2.66
N GLU A 61 -1.24 6.68 -2.82
CA GLU A 61 -1.98 6.01 -1.74
C GLU A 61 -1.06 5.52 -0.62
N ASP A 62 -0.05 4.72 -0.98
CA ASP A 62 0.91 4.20 -0.03
C ASP A 62 1.66 5.33 0.67
N LEU A 63 2.04 6.37 -0.09
CA LEU A 63 2.74 7.53 0.47
C LEU A 63 1.93 8.17 1.59
N VAL A 64 0.66 8.55 1.34
CA VAL A 64 -0.15 9.22 2.36
C VAL A 64 -0.46 8.32 3.57
N GLY A 65 -0.47 7.00 3.38
CA GLY A 65 -0.60 6.04 4.47
C GLY A 65 0.67 5.87 5.32
N LEU A 66 1.84 6.24 4.78
CA LEU A 66 3.13 6.16 5.47
C LEU A 66 3.54 7.48 6.15
N LEU A 67 2.96 8.61 5.75
CA LEU A 67 3.30 9.91 6.32
C LEU A 67 2.82 10.02 7.79
N PRO A 68 3.65 10.60 8.68
CA PRO A 68 3.22 10.91 10.04
C PRO A 68 2.03 11.88 10.06
N GLU A 69 1.23 11.83 11.11
CA GLU A 69 0.12 12.76 11.30
C GLU A 69 0.60 14.22 11.26
N GLY A 70 -0.12 15.07 10.51
CA GLY A 70 0.24 16.47 10.30
C GLY A 70 1.26 16.73 9.19
N VAL A 71 1.94 15.70 8.68
CA VAL A 71 2.88 15.82 7.56
C VAL A 71 2.14 15.61 6.24
N ARG A 72 2.39 16.50 5.27
CA ARG A 72 1.76 16.46 3.93
C ARG A 72 2.80 16.16 2.85
N ALA A 73 2.36 15.71 1.68
CA ALA A 73 3.24 15.60 0.52
C ALA A 73 3.12 16.88 -0.33
N LEU A 74 4.24 17.52 -0.67
CA LEU A 74 4.26 18.61 -1.64
C LEU A 74 4.64 18.04 -3.01
N VAL A 75 3.67 17.95 -3.90
CA VAL A 75 3.82 17.33 -5.22
C VAL A 75 4.36 18.35 -6.22
N ASP A 76 5.44 17.97 -6.90
CA ASP A 76 6.17 18.76 -7.91
C ASP A 76 6.41 20.23 -7.49
N PRO A 77 7.19 20.50 -6.42
CA PRO A 77 7.43 21.86 -5.90
C PRO A 77 7.94 22.88 -6.94
N LEU A 78 8.68 22.41 -7.95
CA LEU A 78 9.23 23.22 -9.04
C LEU A 78 8.43 23.08 -10.36
N GLY A 79 7.30 22.37 -10.32
CA GLY A 79 6.41 22.19 -11.46
C GLY A 79 5.50 23.39 -11.70
N GLU A 80 4.72 23.34 -12.78
CA GLU A 80 3.80 24.43 -13.15
C GLU A 80 2.67 24.63 -12.13
N ARG A 81 2.26 23.56 -11.44
CA ARG A 81 1.13 23.55 -10.50
C ARG A 81 1.47 22.67 -9.29
N PRO A 82 2.33 23.16 -8.38
CA PRO A 82 2.60 22.45 -7.14
C PRO A 82 1.32 22.39 -6.31
N PHE A 83 1.12 21.28 -5.60
CA PHE A 83 -0.01 21.14 -4.69
C PHE A 83 0.33 20.27 -3.49
N LEU A 84 -0.37 20.51 -2.38
CA LEU A 84 -0.26 19.69 -1.18
C LEU A 84 -1.25 18.53 -1.25
N LEU A 85 -0.77 17.34 -0.93
CA LEU A 85 -1.54 16.11 -0.86
C LEU A 85 -1.51 15.59 0.58
N ASP A 86 -2.70 15.37 1.15
CA ASP A 86 -2.88 14.74 2.46
C ASP A 86 -3.88 13.57 2.38
N ALA A 87 -3.90 12.75 3.43
CA ALA A 87 -4.76 11.57 3.49
C ALA A 87 -6.27 11.91 3.46
N ARG A 88 -6.68 13.13 3.82
CA ARG A 88 -8.10 13.53 3.74
C ARG A 88 -8.47 13.85 2.29
N THR A 89 -7.64 14.65 1.62
CA THR A 89 -7.80 15.04 0.22
C THR A 89 -7.87 13.81 -0.69
N LEU A 90 -7.03 12.80 -0.44
CA LEU A 90 -7.06 11.57 -1.23
C LEU A 90 -8.30 10.70 -0.94
N ARG A 91 -8.90 10.77 0.25
CA ARG A 91 -10.12 10.03 0.63
C ARG A 91 -11.40 10.73 0.19
N ASP A 92 -11.49 12.04 0.31
CA ASP A 92 -12.67 12.83 -0.07
C ASP A 92 -12.97 12.75 -1.58
N ALA A 93 -11.97 12.31 -2.36
CA ALA A 93 -12.10 11.96 -3.76
C ALA A 93 -12.92 10.69 -4.05
N GLU A 94 -13.07 9.79 -3.07
CA GLU A 94 -14.17 8.82 -3.07
C GLU A 94 -15.44 9.60 -2.80
N GLY A 95 -16.13 10.01 -3.87
CA GLY A 95 -17.52 10.43 -3.72
C GLY A 95 -18.31 9.40 -2.90
N PRO A 96 -19.41 9.79 -2.23
CA PRO A 96 -20.22 8.85 -1.46
C PRO A 96 -20.75 7.75 -2.39
N GLY A 97 -20.10 6.59 -2.41
CA GLY A 97 -20.38 5.55 -3.40
C GLY A 97 -19.36 4.42 -3.53
N ALA A 98 -18.21 4.46 -2.86
CA ALA A 98 -17.39 3.25 -2.68
C ALA A 98 -17.92 2.45 -1.49
N GLU A 99 -19.13 1.88 -1.65
CA GLU A 99 -19.57 0.78 -0.79
C GLU A 99 -18.55 -0.35 -0.96
N HIS A 100 -17.84 -0.69 0.12
CA HIS A 100 -17.13 -1.96 0.21
C HIS A 100 -18.15 -3.07 -0.04
N PRO A 101 -18.04 -3.91 -1.08
CA PRO A 101 -18.68 -5.21 -1.01
C PRO A 101 -17.94 -5.97 0.09
N GLY A 102 -18.55 -5.99 1.28
CA GLY A 102 -18.21 -6.94 2.31
C GLY A 102 -18.31 -8.33 1.68
N THR A 103 -17.16 -8.92 1.35
CA THR A 103 -17.10 -10.34 1.02
C THR A 103 -17.13 -11.07 2.36
N GLU A 104 -18.35 -11.27 2.82
CA GLU A 104 -18.88 -12.56 3.25
C GLU A 104 -17.87 -13.45 4.00
N ASP A 105 -18.04 -13.50 5.32
CA ASP A 105 -17.72 -14.66 6.14
C ASP A 105 -18.54 -15.86 5.63
N PRO A 106 -17.94 -16.97 5.16
CA PRO A 106 -18.63 -18.25 5.12
C PRO A 106 -18.24 -19.01 6.38
N GLY A 107 -18.99 -18.74 7.44
CA GLY A 107 -19.11 -19.65 8.55
C GLY A 107 -19.50 -21.04 8.06
N THR A 108 -18.87 -22.04 8.67
CA THR A 108 -19.48 -23.33 9.05
C THR A 108 -20.30 -24.03 7.98
N GLU A 109 -19.72 -25.04 7.31
CA GLU A 109 -20.47 -26.28 7.13
C GLU A 109 -19.62 -27.54 7.29
N HIS A 110 -20.02 -28.27 8.32
CA HIS A 110 -19.81 -29.68 8.63
C HIS A 110 -19.72 -30.57 7.38
N ARG A 111 -18.62 -31.30 7.20
CA ARG A 111 -18.65 -32.60 6.53
C ARG A 111 -18.00 -33.65 7.41
N GLN A 112 -18.85 -34.34 8.16
CA GLN A 112 -18.53 -35.64 8.73
C GLN A 112 -18.31 -36.63 7.58
N ALA A 113 -17.18 -37.33 7.60
CA ALA A 113 -17.04 -38.63 6.97
C ALA A 113 -16.19 -39.51 7.91
N ARG A 114 -16.87 -40.52 8.45
CA ARG A 114 -16.36 -41.59 9.31
C ARG A 114 -15.39 -42.52 8.55
N GLY A 115 -14.54 -43.18 9.33
CA GLY A 115 -13.74 -44.38 8.98
C GLY A 115 -12.25 -44.05 9.09
N GLN A 116 -11.56 -44.16 10.23
CA GLN A 116 -11.30 -45.37 11.03
C GLN A 116 -10.89 -46.56 10.15
N GLU A 117 -9.67 -46.50 9.61
CA GLU A 117 -8.89 -47.68 9.24
C GLU A 117 -7.68 -47.71 10.18
N ALA A 118 -7.83 -48.50 11.22
CA ALA A 118 -6.73 -49.06 11.98
C ALA A 118 -7.20 -50.45 12.37
N GLU A 119 -6.75 -51.48 11.66
CA GLU A 119 -6.51 -52.85 12.15
C GLU A 119 -5.58 -53.56 11.15
N ASP A 120 -4.28 -53.58 11.47
CA ASP A 120 -3.37 -54.64 11.02
C ASP A 120 -3.31 -55.66 12.17
N PRO A 121 -3.72 -56.91 11.91
CA PRO A 121 -3.09 -57.99 12.66
C PRO A 121 -2.74 -59.21 11.80
N GLU A 122 -1.47 -59.58 11.95
CA GLU A 122 -0.96 -60.94 12.14
C GLU A 122 -0.94 -61.88 10.92
N GLU A 123 0.24 -61.87 10.30
CA GLU A 123 0.87 -62.96 9.57
C GLU A 123 0.71 -64.30 10.29
N ARG A 124 -0.07 -65.20 9.69
CA ARG A 124 -0.13 -66.61 10.09
C ARG A 124 1.11 -67.33 9.61
N ALA A 125 2.00 -67.66 10.54
CA ALA A 125 2.98 -68.71 10.36
C ALA A 125 2.28 -70.07 10.34
N ASP A 126 2.19 -70.66 9.15
CA ASP A 126 1.82 -72.05 8.94
C ASP A 126 3.03 -72.94 9.30
N GLY A 127 2.95 -73.61 10.45
CA GLY A 127 3.92 -74.61 10.90
C GLY A 127 3.22 -75.96 11.02
N GLY A 128 2.97 -76.60 9.88
CA GLY A 128 2.44 -77.96 9.80
C GLY A 128 3.41 -78.99 10.39
N GLY A 129 2.92 -79.77 11.35
CA GLY A 129 3.54 -81.01 11.78
C GLY A 129 2.76 -82.21 11.23
N SER A 130 3.48 -83.13 10.60
CA SER A 130 3.28 -84.59 10.62
C SER A 130 4.53 -85.26 10.07
#